data_AF-A0A804P0N6-F1
#
_entry.id   AF-A0A804P0N6-F1
#
_cell.length_a   1.000
_cell.length_b   1.000
_cell.length_c   1.000
_cell.angle_alpha   90.00
_cell.angle_beta   90.00
_cell.angle_gamma   90.00
#
_symmetry.space_group_name_H-M   'P 1'
#
loop_
_entity.id
_entity.type
_entity.pdbx_description
1 polymer ?
#
loop_
_entity_poly.entity_id
_entity_poly.type
_entity_poly.pdbx_seq_one_letter_code
_entity_poly.pdbx_strand_id
1 'polypeptide(L)'
;MEPYKSSSGITQLVANHVTAGWWQIHGIASYHRFNDSRGQWTLDREGLLDALGWSLNRPFDESLLLWHLATDLFCFHLATPSSTQQRQAACRSMAMSNYMAYLLFVNPEMLIAGARRSLFKDAYEELEGIIPPNEPASSSSIIRRLRETGNSGSGVAHDAWAVTQVLIGLQVGEDMEKVWRVVQGVWVEMLCFSAGRVQGLPARQEHGERRAVPVLRVAPLVLHGHGDIGGEDAEDGHGGPRKTRGWG
;
A
#
# COMPACT_ATOMS: atom_id res chain seq x y z
N MET A 1 -3.31 13.53 -20.35
CA MET A 1 -3.65 13.11 -18.98
C MET A 1 -2.62 13.78 -18.07
N GLU A 2 -3.00 14.80 -17.31
CA GLU A 2 -2.06 15.51 -16.42
C GLU A 2 -1.56 14.55 -15.33
N PRO A 3 -0.24 14.43 -15.10
CA PRO A 3 0.28 13.59 -14.02
C PRO A 3 -0.26 14.13 -12.68
N TYR A 4 -1.06 13.31 -11.99
CA TYR A 4 -1.70 13.68 -10.74
C TYR A 4 -0.64 14.03 -9.69
N LYS A 5 -0.70 15.22 -9.08
CA LYS A 5 0.31 15.77 -8.14
C LYS A 5 0.77 14.78 -7.05
N SER A 6 -0.08 13.83 -6.64
CA SER A 6 0.28 12.77 -5.67
C SER A 6 1.42 11.89 -6.15
N SER A 7 1.49 11.59 -7.45
CA SER A 7 2.50 10.76 -8.10
C SER A 7 3.93 11.20 -7.76
N SER A 8 4.25 12.46 -8.08
CA SER A 8 5.57 13.06 -7.80
C SER A 8 5.91 13.04 -6.32
N GLY A 9 4.91 13.26 -5.45
CA GLY A 9 5.08 13.25 -4.01
C GLY A 9 5.42 11.86 -3.46
N ILE A 10 4.77 10.81 -3.96
CA ILE A 10 5.07 9.42 -3.58
C ILE A 10 6.46 9.02 -4.07
N THR A 11 6.82 9.33 -5.33
CA THR A 11 8.16 9.08 -5.85
C THR A 11 9.23 9.77 -4.99
N GLN A 12 8.99 11.00 -4.54
CA GLN A 12 9.91 11.72 -3.65
C GLN A 12 10.03 11.05 -2.28
N LEU A 13 8.93 10.58 -1.68
CA LEU A 13 8.96 9.86 -0.40
C LEU A 13 9.81 8.59 -0.50
N VAL A 14 9.62 7.84 -1.57
CA VAL A 14 10.35 6.61 -1.87
C VAL A 14 11.84 6.89 -2.11
N ALA A 15 12.17 7.91 -2.90
CA ALA A 15 13.56 8.34 -3.12
C ALA A 15 14.24 8.73 -1.80
N ASN A 16 13.56 9.52 -0.96
CA ASN A 16 14.07 9.92 0.35
C ASN A 16 14.32 8.72 1.27
N HIS A 17 13.42 7.74 1.27
CA HIS A 17 13.57 6.50 2.05
C HIS A 17 14.80 5.69 1.60
N VAL A 18 14.97 5.50 0.29
CA VAL A 18 16.13 4.78 -0.27
C VAL A 18 17.44 5.52 0.03
N THR A 19 17.46 6.85 -0.13
CA THR A 19 18.65 7.67 0.19
C THR A 19 19.00 7.62 1.67
N ALA A 20 18.01 7.65 2.57
CA ALA A 20 18.25 7.54 4.00
C ALA A 20 18.75 6.14 4.40
N GLY A 21 18.18 5.09 3.81
CA GLY A 21 18.60 3.70 4.01
C GLY A 21 20.00 3.40 3.50
N TRP A 22 20.43 4.04 2.41
CA TRP A 22 21.75 3.84 1.81
C TRP A 22 22.90 3.97 2.81
N TRP A 23 22.80 4.95 3.72
CA TRP A 23 23.83 5.20 4.73
C TRP A 23 23.89 4.15 5.84
N GLN A 24 22.87 3.30 5.97
CA GLN A 24 22.80 2.23 6.98
C GLN A 24 23.21 0.86 6.42
N ILE A 25 23.46 0.78 5.11
CA ILE A 25 23.84 -0.46 4.45
C ILE A 25 25.36 -0.58 4.47
N HIS A 26 25.85 -1.49 5.30
CA HIS A 26 27.28 -1.81 5.45
C HIS A 26 27.64 -3.23 4.95
N GLY A 27 26.68 -3.95 4.37
CA GLY A 27 26.87 -5.30 3.84
C GLY A 27 25.56 -5.98 3.49
N ILE A 28 25.64 -7.25 3.10
CA ILE A 28 24.49 -8.05 2.66
C ILE A 28 23.43 -8.16 3.76
N ALA A 29 23.83 -8.37 5.02
CA ALA A 29 22.90 -8.50 6.13
C ALA A 29 22.09 -7.22 6.41
N SER A 30 22.74 -6.05 6.37
CA SER A 30 22.04 -4.76 6.53
C SER A 30 21.20 -4.40 5.31
N TYR A 31 21.63 -4.78 4.11
CA TYR A 31 20.82 -4.68 2.89
C TYR A 31 19.52 -5.49 3.00
N HIS A 32 19.58 -6.75 3.43
CA HIS A 32 18.39 -7.56 3.65
C HIS A 32 17.50 -6.97 4.74
N ARG A 33 18.06 -6.59 5.89
CA ARG A 33 17.28 -5.96 6.97
C ARG A 33 16.52 -4.72 6.50
N PHE A 34 17.16 -3.89 5.68
CA PHE A 34 16.54 -2.69 5.11
C PHE A 34 15.40 -3.05 4.14
N ASN A 35 15.66 -3.94 3.18
CA ASN A 35 14.65 -4.33 2.18
C ASN A 35 13.52 -5.21 2.73
N ASP A 36 13.75 -5.89 3.85
CA ASP A 36 12.76 -6.75 4.50
C ASP A 36 11.95 -5.99 5.55
N SER A 37 12.27 -4.72 5.77
CA SER A 37 11.49 -3.83 6.62
C SER A 37 10.17 -3.47 5.93
N ARG A 38 9.09 -3.50 6.72
CA ARG A 38 7.70 -3.29 6.31
C ARG A 38 7.05 -2.13 7.07
N GLY A 39 7.87 -1.31 7.71
CA GLY A 39 7.48 -0.24 8.63
C GLY A 39 8.33 -0.23 9.89
N GLN A 40 9.07 -1.31 10.20
CA GLN A 40 9.86 -1.43 11.43
C GLN A 40 10.89 -0.30 11.53
N TRP A 41 11.54 0.06 10.42
CA TRP A 41 12.55 1.11 10.40
C TRP A 41 11.96 2.49 10.70
N THR A 42 10.80 2.81 10.12
CA THR A 42 10.04 4.02 10.42
C THR A 42 9.60 4.04 11.88
N LEU A 43 9.04 2.95 12.40
CA LEU A 43 8.59 2.89 13.79
C LEU A 43 9.75 3.04 14.78
N ASP A 44 10.89 2.38 14.52
CA ASP A 44 12.09 2.50 15.34
C ASP A 44 12.62 3.93 15.37
N ARG A 45 12.75 4.56 14.19
CA ARG A 45 13.23 5.95 14.07
C ARG A 45 12.34 6.97 14.80
N GLU A 46 11.03 6.75 14.79
CA GLU A 46 10.06 7.65 15.43
C GLU A 46 9.78 7.25 16.90
N GLY A 47 10.44 6.22 17.44
CA GLY A 47 10.30 5.77 18.83
C GLY A 47 9.00 5.04 19.15
N LEU A 48 8.38 4.41 18.14
CA LEU A 48 7.07 3.78 18.21
C LEU A 48 7.11 2.26 18.03
N LEU A 49 8.30 1.66 17.99
CA LEU A 49 8.43 0.21 17.79
C LEU A 49 7.79 -0.57 18.93
N ASP A 50 7.91 -0.11 20.19
CA ASP A 50 7.26 -0.77 21.33
C ASP A 50 5.72 -0.65 21.29
N ALA A 51 5.20 0.47 20.80
CA ALA A 51 3.77 0.74 20.76
C ALA A 51 3.06 0.10 19.55
N LEU A 52 3.73 0.03 18.40
CA LEU A 52 3.14 -0.36 17.11
C LEU A 52 3.85 -1.54 16.44
N GLY A 53 4.98 -2.02 16.95
CA GLY A 53 5.75 -3.11 16.31
C GLY A 53 4.98 -4.42 16.20
N TRP A 54 4.08 -4.69 17.14
CA TRP A 54 3.17 -5.85 17.10
C TRP A 54 2.27 -5.85 15.85
N SER A 55 1.88 -4.66 15.34
CA SER A 55 1.04 -4.52 14.15
C SER A 55 1.74 -4.99 12.86
N LEU A 56 3.08 -5.03 12.87
CA LEU A 56 3.92 -5.51 11.76
C LEU A 56 4.44 -6.93 11.99
N ASN A 57 4.32 -7.48 13.20
CA ASN A 57 4.80 -8.81 13.55
C ASN A 57 3.79 -9.92 13.21
N ARG A 58 3.31 -9.89 11.95
CA ARG A 58 2.29 -10.78 11.40
C ARG A 58 2.65 -11.10 9.93
N PRO A 59 1.98 -12.05 9.26
CA PRO A 59 2.07 -12.18 7.80
C PRO A 59 1.90 -10.84 7.07
N PHE A 60 2.59 -10.68 5.92
CA PHE A 60 2.62 -9.39 5.21
C PHE A 60 1.24 -8.90 4.78
N ASP A 61 0.43 -9.81 4.22
CA ASP A 61 -0.93 -9.55 3.77
C ASP A 61 -1.85 -9.06 4.90
N GLU A 62 -1.71 -9.67 6.08
CA GLU A 62 -2.46 -9.33 7.28
C GLU A 62 -2.02 -7.99 7.89
N SER A 63 -0.71 -7.71 7.89
CA SER A 63 -0.17 -6.41 8.33
C SER A 63 -0.62 -5.29 7.39
N LEU A 64 -0.61 -5.53 6.07
CA LEU A 64 -1.05 -4.59 5.05
C LEU A 64 -2.54 -4.26 5.24
N LEU A 65 -3.39 -5.27 5.42
CA LEU A 65 -4.82 -5.08 5.63
C LEU A 65 -5.10 -4.29 6.92
N LEU A 66 -4.44 -4.64 8.03
CA LEU A 66 -4.54 -3.89 9.29
C LEU A 66 -4.19 -2.42 9.09
N TRP A 67 -3.04 -2.13 8.47
CA TRP A 67 -2.59 -0.76 8.24
C TRP A 67 -3.48 -0.01 7.25
N HIS A 68 -4.09 -0.70 6.28
CA HIS A 68 -5.10 -0.12 5.39
C HIS A 68 -6.31 0.38 6.17
N LEU A 69 -6.92 -0.49 6.98
CA LEU A 69 -8.04 -0.13 7.84
C LEU A 69 -7.65 0.99 8.82
N ALA A 70 -6.49 0.90 9.46
CA ALA A 70 -6.03 1.91 10.41
C ALA A 70 -5.82 3.28 9.74
N THR A 71 -5.28 3.29 8.52
CA THR A 71 -5.09 4.54 7.74
C THR A 71 -6.44 5.15 7.36
N ASP A 72 -7.40 4.34 6.92
CA ASP A 72 -8.73 4.80 6.54
C ASP A 72 -9.50 5.37 7.75
N LEU A 73 -9.53 4.61 8.87
CA LEU A 73 -10.13 5.04 10.13
C LEU A 73 -9.49 6.33 10.67
N PHE A 74 -8.16 6.43 10.63
CA PHE A 74 -7.43 7.62 11.06
C PHE A 74 -7.73 8.84 10.17
N CYS A 75 -7.69 8.67 8.84
CA CYS A 75 -8.00 9.75 7.90
C CYS A 75 -9.45 10.24 8.06
N PHE A 76 -10.39 9.33 8.31
CA PHE A 76 -11.78 9.69 8.62
C PHE A 76 -11.88 10.45 9.94
N HIS A 77 -11.14 10.03 10.97
CA HIS A 77 -11.14 10.70 12.28
C HIS A 77 -10.59 12.13 12.23
N LEU A 78 -9.61 12.40 11.37
CA LEU A 78 -8.89 13.67 11.32
C LEU A 78 -9.71 14.91 10.90
N ALA A 79 -11.04 14.78 10.71
CA ALA A 79 -12.01 15.87 10.53
C ALA A 79 -11.37 17.18 10.03
N THR A 80 -10.97 17.18 8.76
CA THR A 80 -10.23 18.22 8.03
C THR A 80 -8.78 18.49 8.48
N PRO A 81 -7.75 17.96 7.75
CA PRO A 81 -6.36 18.40 7.91
C PRO A 81 -6.22 19.93 7.82
N SER A 82 -5.60 20.52 8.84
CA SER A 82 -5.52 21.97 9.03
C SER A 82 -4.58 22.65 8.04
N SER A 83 -3.56 21.94 7.55
CA SER A 83 -2.56 22.47 6.61
C SER A 83 -2.61 21.83 5.22
N THR A 84 -2.13 22.55 4.21
CA THR A 84 -1.94 22.00 2.85
C THR A 84 -0.99 20.81 2.84
N GLN A 85 0.04 20.83 3.70
CA GLN A 85 1.01 19.74 3.82
C GLN A 85 0.35 18.47 4.39
N GLN A 86 -0.48 18.61 5.42
CA GLN A 86 -1.25 17.50 5.99
C GLN A 86 -2.26 16.93 4.98
N ARG A 87 -2.93 17.78 4.20
CA ARG A 87 -3.80 17.31 3.09
C ARG A 87 -3.02 16.47 2.09
N GLN A 88 -1.85 16.95 1.66
CA GLN A 88 -1.01 16.22 0.72
C GLN A 88 -0.50 14.90 1.32
N ALA A 89 -0.11 14.90 2.59
CA ALA A 89 0.30 13.69 3.31
C ALA A 89 -0.84 12.67 3.37
N ALA A 90 -2.05 13.10 3.76
CA ALA A 90 -3.25 12.25 3.76
C ALA A 90 -3.53 11.68 2.36
N CYS A 91 -3.50 12.51 1.32
CA CYS A 91 -3.71 12.06 -0.05
C CYS A 91 -2.67 11.03 -0.51
N ARG A 92 -1.38 11.21 -0.17
CA ARG A 92 -0.33 10.25 -0.52
C ARG A 92 -0.50 8.94 0.25
N SER A 93 -0.75 9.02 1.56
CA SER A 93 -1.00 7.86 2.42
C SER A 93 -2.18 7.03 1.91
N MET A 94 -3.32 7.67 1.63
CA MET A 94 -4.50 7.00 1.07
C MET A 94 -4.23 6.43 -0.32
N ALA A 95 -3.50 7.15 -1.19
CA ALA A 95 -3.16 6.63 -2.51
C ALA A 95 -2.29 5.36 -2.44
N MET A 96 -1.26 5.35 -1.59
CA MET A 96 -0.42 4.16 -1.37
C MET A 96 -1.23 3.02 -0.74
N SER A 97 -2.02 3.34 0.28
CA SER A 97 -2.85 2.37 1.01
C SER A 97 -3.89 1.69 0.10
N ASN A 98 -4.69 2.48 -0.63
CA ASN A 98 -5.71 1.97 -1.54
C ASN A 98 -5.09 1.14 -2.67
N TYR A 99 -3.93 1.55 -3.18
CA TYR A 99 -3.21 0.78 -4.20
C TYR A 99 -2.79 -0.60 -3.68
N MET A 100 -2.18 -0.65 -2.49
CA MET A 100 -1.72 -1.90 -1.89
C MET A 100 -2.90 -2.82 -1.52
N ALA A 101 -4.01 -2.26 -1.01
CA ALA A 101 -5.24 -3.01 -0.75
C ALA A 101 -5.87 -3.54 -2.04
N TYR A 102 -5.89 -2.72 -3.10
CA TYR A 102 -6.34 -3.15 -4.42
C TYR A 102 -5.51 -4.32 -4.95
N LEU A 103 -4.19 -4.27 -4.83
CA LEU A 103 -3.33 -5.39 -5.19
C LEU A 103 -3.63 -6.64 -4.36
N LEU A 104 -3.84 -6.52 -3.04
CA LEU A 104 -4.18 -7.66 -2.19
C LEU A 104 -5.48 -8.34 -2.65
N PHE A 105 -6.46 -7.55 -3.08
CA PHE A 105 -7.76 -8.06 -3.54
C PHE A 105 -7.70 -8.66 -4.95
N VAL A 106 -7.14 -7.92 -5.92
CA VAL A 106 -7.20 -8.26 -7.36
C VAL A 106 -6.04 -9.16 -7.79
N ASN A 107 -4.84 -8.90 -7.29
CA ASN A 107 -3.62 -9.61 -7.72
C ASN A 107 -2.57 -9.74 -6.60
N PRO A 108 -2.84 -10.55 -5.56
CA PRO A 108 -1.97 -10.69 -4.39
C PRO A 108 -0.55 -11.18 -4.72
N GLU A 109 -0.36 -11.88 -5.85
CA GLU A 109 0.95 -12.33 -6.31
C GLU A 109 1.89 -11.16 -6.67
N MET A 110 1.34 -9.97 -6.95
CA MET A 110 2.14 -8.74 -7.10
C MET A 110 2.62 -8.15 -5.77
N LEU A 111 2.16 -8.67 -4.63
CA LEU A 111 2.59 -8.22 -3.31
C LEU A 111 3.66 -9.14 -2.73
N ILE A 112 3.33 -10.43 -2.65
CA ILE A 112 4.17 -11.51 -2.18
C ILE A 112 3.52 -12.83 -2.58
N ALA A 113 4.34 -13.83 -2.92
CA ALA A 113 3.84 -15.18 -3.16
C ALA A 113 3.07 -15.71 -1.94
N GLY A 114 1.85 -16.21 -2.16
CA GLY A 114 1.00 -16.78 -1.11
C GLY A 114 0.16 -15.78 -0.31
N ALA A 115 0.06 -14.51 -0.73
CA ALA A 115 -0.86 -13.57 -0.11
C ALA A 115 -2.33 -14.00 -0.24
N ARG A 116 -3.06 -13.94 0.87
CA ARG A 116 -4.41 -14.52 1.01
C ARG A 116 -5.49 -13.49 0.67
N ARG A 117 -6.17 -13.67 -0.47
CA ARG A 117 -7.32 -12.81 -0.87
C ARG A 117 -8.47 -12.84 0.14
N SER A 118 -8.67 -13.97 0.82
CA SER A 118 -9.78 -14.15 1.77
C SER A 118 -9.70 -13.18 2.94
N LEU A 119 -8.50 -12.75 3.35
CA LEU A 119 -8.34 -11.83 4.49
C LEU A 119 -9.14 -10.53 4.31
N PHE A 120 -9.15 -9.98 3.10
CA PHE A 120 -9.90 -8.75 2.82
C PHE A 120 -11.39 -8.97 3.02
N LYS A 121 -11.90 -10.12 2.56
CA LYS A 121 -13.30 -10.52 2.72
C LYS A 121 -13.63 -10.75 4.21
N ASP A 122 -12.79 -11.51 4.91
CA ASP A 122 -12.97 -11.86 6.32
C ASP A 122 -13.00 -10.59 7.20
N ALA A 123 -12.11 -9.62 6.95
CA ALA A 123 -12.10 -8.35 7.68
C ALA A 123 -13.30 -7.45 7.35
N TYR A 124 -13.81 -7.49 6.12
CA TYR A 124 -15.02 -6.75 5.77
C TYR A 124 -16.27 -7.37 6.40
N GLU A 125 -16.35 -8.71 6.45
CA GLU A 125 -17.41 -9.42 7.19
C GLU A 125 -17.33 -9.14 8.71
N GLU A 126 -16.12 -9.05 9.28
CA GLU A 126 -15.91 -8.60 10.67
C GLU A 126 -16.46 -7.18 10.88
N LEU A 127 -16.15 -6.24 9.98
CA LEU A 127 -16.64 -4.86 10.02
C LEU A 127 -18.17 -4.78 9.87
N GLU A 128 -18.76 -5.54 8.97
CA GLU A 128 -20.23 -5.60 8.81
C GLU A 128 -20.89 -6.18 10.05
N GLY A 129 -20.31 -7.23 10.67
CA GLY A 129 -20.82 -7.85 11.88
C GLY A 129 -20.81 -6.94 13.12
N ILE A 130 -19.97 -5.90 13.14
CA ILE A 130 -19.91 -4.88 14.20
C ILE A 130 -21.12 -3.93 14.13
N ILE A 131 -21.71 -3.74 12.94
CA ILE A 131 -22.79 -2.81 12.68
C ILE A 131 -24.13 -3.49 12.98
N PRO A 132 -25.02 -2.88 13.78
CA PRO A 132 -26.38 -3.41 13.98
C PRO A 132 -27.10 -3.54 12.63
N PRO A 133 -27.94 -4.57 12.44
CA PRO A 133 -28.69 -4.77 11.20
C PRO A 133 -29.65 -3.61 10.85
N ASN A 134 -29.93 -2.73 11.82
CA ASN A 134 -30.83 -1.58 11.69
C ASN A 134 -30.09 -0.26 11.43
N GLU A 135 -28.77 -0.27 11.26
CA GLU A 135 -27.98 0.93 11.01
C GLU A 135 -27.32 0.90 9.63
N PRO A 136 -27.17 2.07 8.96
CA PRO A 136 -26.44 2.13 7.73
C PRO A 136 -24.97 1.77 7.96
N ALA A 137 -24.42 0.94 7.08
CA ALA A 137 -23.00 0.63 7.04
C ALA A 137 -22.22 1.89 6.63
N SER A 138 -21.85 2.69 7.63
CA SER A 138 -21.11 3.93 7.46
C SER A 138 -19.85 3.93 8.32
N SER A 139 -18.79 4.62 7.88
CA SER A 139 -17.55 4.76 8.67
C SER A 139 -17.81 5.36 10.06
N SER A 140 -18.78 6.28 10.17
CA SER A 140 -19.21 6.82 11.46
C SER A 140 -19.84 5.76 12.38
N SER A 141 -20.66 4.87 11.83
CA SER A 141 -21.26 3.76 12.59
C SER A 141 -20.15 2.81 13.04
N ILE A 142 -19.25 2.41 12.14
CA ILE A 142 -18.11 1.53 12.45
C ILE A 142 -17.27 2.09 13.59
N ILE A 143 -16.82 3.36 13.51
CA ILE A 143 -16.00 3.99 14.53
C ILE A 143 -16.73 4.08 15.87
N ARG A 144 -18.02 4.43 15.86
CA ARG A 144 -18.83 4.48 17.07
C ARG A 144 -18.89 3.12 17.74
N ARG A 145 -19.10 2.05 16.96
CA ARG A 145 -19.19 0.69 17.47
C ARG A 145 -17.84 0.16 17.97
N LEU A 146 -16.76 0.43 17.24
CA LEU A 146 -15.39 0.11 17.69
C LEU A 146 -15.07 0.79 19.04
N ARG A 147 -15.52 2.03 19.22
CA ARG A 147 -15.40 2.75 20.50
C ARG A 147 -16.23 2.11 21.61
N GLU A 148 -17.45 1.66 21.31
CA GLU A 148 -18.34 0.97 22.26
C GLU A 148 -17.81 -0.41 22.68
N THR A 149 -17.26 -1.17 21.72
CA THR A 149 -16.67 -2.50 22.01
C THR A 149 -15.33 -2.40 22.72
N GLY A 150 -14.69 -1.22 22.67
CA GLY A 150 -13.34 -1.00 23.21
C GLY A 150 -12.34 -2.01 22.64
N ASN A 151 -11.37 -2.40 23.46
CA ASN A 151 -10.38 -3.42 23.13
C ASN A 151 -10.86 -4.85 23.47
N SER A 152 -12.15 -5.05 23.72
CA SER A 152 -12.69 -6.38 24.07
C SER A 152 -13.00 -7.24 22.84
N GLY A 153 -12.97 -6.66 21.64
CA GLY A 153 -13.15 -7.40 20.41
C GLY A 153 -11.86 -8.05 19.93
N SER A 154 -12.01 -9.11 19.14
CA SER A 154 -10.91 -9.84 18.52
C SER A 154 -11.05 -9.72 17.00
N GLY A 155 -9.95 -9.42 16.31
CA GLY A 155 -9.90 -9.44 14.86
C GLY A 155 -9.10 -8.26 14.29
N VAL A 156 -9.02 -8.23 12.96
CA VAL A 156 -8.18 -7.25 12.26
C VAL A 156 -8.77 -5.85 12.38
N ALA A 157 -10.09 -5.71 12.50
CA ALA A 157 -10.74 -4.41 12.67
C ALA A 157 -10.45 -3.81 14.05
N HIS A 158 -10.52 -4.62 15.12
CA HIS A 158 -10.15 -4.16 16.47
C HIS A 158 -8.66 -3.83 16.59
N ASP A 159 -7.79 -4.63 15.96
CA ASP A 159 -6.36 -4.33 15.90
C ASP A 159 -6.07 -3.03 15.13
N ALA A 160 -6.75 -2.82 14.00
CA ALA A 160 -6.65 -1.58 13.23
C ALA A 160 -7.16 -0.36 14.03
N TRP A 161 -8.22 -0.53 14.82
CA TRP A 161 -8.69 0.49 15.75
C TRP A 161 -7.66 0.78 16.84
N ALA A 162 -6.99 -0.23 17.40
CA ALA A 162 -5.91 -0.04 18.36
C ALA A 162 -4.74 0.77 17.78
N VAL A 163 -4.30 0.47 16.55
CA VAL A 163 -3.30 1.29 15.85
C VAL A 163 -3.81 2.72 15.63
N THR A 164 -5.06 2.88 15.20
CA THR A 164 -5.70 4.19 15.00
C THR A 164 -5.67 5.02 16.29
N GLN A 165 -5.99 4.41 17.44
CA GLN A 165 -5.97 5.09 18.74
C GLN A 165 -4.57 5.57 19.13
N VAL A 166 -3.53 4.77 18.85
CA VAL A 166 -2.14 5.21 19.06
C VAL A 166 -1.83 6.43 18.17
N LEU A 167 -2.19 6.39 16.89
CA LEU A 167 -1.98 7.51 15.96
C LEU A 167 -2.72 8.79 16.39
N ILE A 168 -3.95 8.66 16.89
CA ILE A 168 -4.73 9.78 17.47
C ILE A 168 -4.07 10.28 18.76
N GLY A 169 -3.57 9.40 19.62
CA GLY A 169 -2.85 9.78 20.83
C GLY A 169 -1.59 10.60 20.54
N LEU A 170 -0.87 10.26 19.48
CA LEU A 170 0.28 11.02 19.01
C LEU A 170 -0.11 12.42 18.52
N GLN A 171 -1.29 12.60 17.90
CA GLN A 171 -1.77 13.93 17.52
C GLN A 171 -1.98 14.86 18.73
N VAL A 172 -2.40 14.32 19.88
CA VAL A 172 -2.66 15.13 21.08
C VAL A 172 -1.36 15.50 21.79
N GLY A 173 -0.36 14.61 21.75
CA GLY A 173 0.93 14.80 22.44
C GLY A 173 2.08 15.32 21.58
N GLU A 174 1.97 15.24 20.25
CA GLU A 174 3.05 15.51 19.31
C GLU A 174 2.58 16.29 18.07
N ASP A 175 3.54 16.69 17.23
CA ASP A 175 3.28 17.34 15.95
C ASP A 175 2.59 16.36 14.98
N MET A 176 1.48 16.80 14.37
CA MET A 176 0.81 16.11 13.26
C MET A 176 1.77 15.69 12.14
N GLU A 177 2.86 16.43 11.93
CA GLU A 177 3.92 16.05 11.00
C GLU A 177 4.58 14.72 11.39
N LYS A 178 4.75 14.42 12.68
CA LYS A 178 5.27 13.12 13.14
C LYS A 178 4.30 11.99 12.79
N VAL A 179 3.01 12.18 13.04
CA VAL A 179 1.99 11.17 12.70
C VAL A 179 2.01 10.85 11.21
N TRP A 180 2.09 11.88 10.36
CA TRP A 180 2.18 11.69 8.92
C TRP A 180 3.51 11.11 8.44
N ARG A 181 4.64 11.39 9.13
CA ARG A 181 5.92 10.70 8.85
C ARG A 181 5.82 9.21 9.12
N VAL A 182 5.14 8.81 10.20
CA VAL A 182 4.92 7.42 10.56
C VAL A 182 4.07 6.72 9.49
N VAL A 183 2.88 7.26 9.21
CA VAL A 183 1.94 6.64 8.25
C VAL A 183 2.57 6.54 6.86
N GLN A 184 3.15 7.63 6.34
CA GLN A 184 3.78 7.59 5.01
C GLN A 184 5.01 6.67 4.99
N GLY A 185 5.83 6.66 6.04
CA GLY A 185 7.03 5.83 6.10
C GLY A 185 6.71 4.33 6.11
N VAL A 186 5.69 3.91 6.86
CA VAL A 186 5.24 2.51 6.87
C VAL A 186 4.76 2.07 5.48
N TRP A 187 3.94 2.87 4.80
CA TRP A 187 3.49 2.56 3.45
C TRP A 187 4.62 2.51 2.43
N VAL A 188 5.60 3.41 2.53
CA VAL A 188 6.80 3.40 1.67
C VAL A 188 7.61 2.13 1.87
N GLU A 189 7.80 1.69 3.11
CA GLU A 189 8.49 0.43 3.42
C GLU A 189 7.72 -0.78 2.88
N MET A 190 6.40 -0.84 3.07
CA MET A 190 5.57 -1.92 2.49
C MET A 190 5.64 -1.95 0.95
N LEU A 191 5.65 -0.78 0.30
CA LEU A 191 5.84 -0.69 -1.16
C LEU A 191 7.21 -1.22 -1.59
N CYS A 192 8.28 -0.81 -0.89
CA CYS A 192 9.64 -1.27 -1.19
C CYS A 192 9.81 -2.77 -0.94
N PHE A 193 9.22 -3.28 0.14
CA PHE A 193 9.20 -4.70 0.50
C PHE A 193 8.56 -5.54 -0.61
N SER A 194 7.38 -5.14 -1.09
CA SER A 194 6.68 -5.83 -2.19
C SER A 194 7.43 -5.72 -3.51
N ALA A 195 7.95 -4.53 -3.85
CA ALA A 195 8.74 -4.31 -5.06
C ALA A 195 9.97 -5.23 -5.15
N GLY A 196 10.59 -5.57 -4.03
CA GLY A 196 11.71 -6.51 -3.97
C GLY A 196 11.34 -7.98 -4.13
N ARG A 197 10.04 -8.32 -4.12
CA ARG A 197 9.52 -9.70 -4.04
C ARG A 197 8.60 -10.11 -5.18
N VAL A 198 8.21 -9.19 -6.06
CA VAL A 198 7.43 -9.52 -7.26
C VAL A 198 8.17 -10.54 -8.11
N GLN A 199 7.66 -11.78 -8.13
CA GLN A 199 8.13 -12.82 -9.05
C GLN A 199 7.48 -12.54 -10.42
N GLY A 200 8.29 -12.31 -11.47
CA GLY A 200 7.77 -12.37 -12.84
C GLY A 200 7.80 -11.10 -13.70
N LEU A 201 8.50 -10.02 -13.33
CA LEU A 201 8.95 -9.08 -14.36
C LEU A 201 10.18 -9.70 -15.04
N PRO A 202 10.15 -10.02 -16.36
CA PRO A 202 11.35 -10.40 -17.06
C PRO A 202 12.30 -9.20 -16.95
N ALA A 203 13.36 -9.35 -16.17
CA ALA A 203 14.50 -8.46 -16.23
C ALA A 203 15.02 -8.57 -17.66
N ARG A 204 14.62 -7.65 -18.55
CA ARG A 204 15.37 -7.41 -19.78
C ARG A 204 16.80 -7.19 -19.33
N GLN A 205 17.63 -8.17 -19.64
CA GLN A 205 19.01 -8.27 -19.26
C GLN A 205 19.78 -7.22 -20.06
N GLU A 206 19.65 -5.96 -19.66
CA GLU A 206 20.54 -4.91 -20.12
C GLU A 206 21.90 -5.14 -19.45
N HIS A 207 22.83 -5.64 -20.26
CA HIS A 207 24.25 -5.67 -19.97
C HIS A 207 24.72 -4.22 -19.79
N GLY A 208 25.26 -3.91 -18.61
CA GLY A 208 26.02 -2.68 -18.39
C GLY A 208 25.38 -1.74 -17.40
N GLU A 209 26.07 -1.56 -16.27
CA GLU A 209 25.92 -0.46 -15.32
C GLU A 209 24.68 -0.39 -14.41
N ARG A 210 24.98 -0.61 -13.12
CA ARG A 210 24.24 -0.17 -11.92
C ARG A 210 22.96 -0.95 -11.59
N ARG A 211 23.12 -1.89 -10.63
CA ARG A 211 22.04 -2.37 -9.74
C ARG A 211 21.53 -1.19 -8.90
N ALA A 212 20.74 -0.32 -9.51
CA ALA A 212 19.92 0.68 -8.83
C ALA A 212 18.47 0.20 -8.82
N VAL A 213 18.11 -0.43 -7.70
CA VAL A 213 16.81 -0.48 -7.04
C VAL A 213 15.56 -0.74 -7.92
N PRO A 214 14.92 -1.93 -7.84
CA PRO A 214 13.63 -2.25 -8.51
C PRO A 214 12.50 -1.24 -8.27
N VAL A 215 12.62 -0.46 -7.20
CA VAL A 215 11.66 0.55 -6.73
C VAL A 215 11.35 1.64 -7.77
N LEU A 216 12.31 2.05 -8.62
CA LEU A 216 12.05 3.04 -9.68
C LEU A 216 11.28 2.46 -10.88
N ARG A 217 11.26 1.13 -11.05
CA ARG A 217 10.49 0.46 -12.10
C ARG A 217 9.01 0.28 -11.74
N VAL A 218 8.67 0.35 -10.46
CA VAL A 218 7.28 0.19 -9.99
C VAL A 218 6.53 1.53 -10.02
N ALA A 219 7.24 2.66 -9.90
CA ALA A 219 6.63 3.99 -9.91
C ALA A 219 5.77 4.28 -11.17
N PRO A 220 6.16 3.93 -12.41
CA PRO A 220 5.29 4.12 -13.57
C PRO A 220 4.02 3.23 -13.53
N LEU A 221 4.14 1.99 -13.06
CA LEU A 221 3.01 1.04 -12.92
C LEU A 221 2.02 1.44 -11.81
N VAL A 222 2.51 2.14 -10.78
CA VAL A 222 1.71 2.68 -9.66
C VAL A 222 0.91 3.92 -10.10
N LEU A 223 1.33 4.60 -11.17
CA LEU A 223 0.88 5.97 -11.48
C LEU A 223 0.20 6.12 -12.84
N HIS A 224 0.37 5.15 -13.75
CA HIS A 224 -0.33 5.08 -15.03
C HIS A 224 -1.12 3.79 -15.08
N GLY A 225 -2.32 3.80 -14.48
CA GLY A 225 -3.27 2.70 -14.62
C GLY A 225 -3.45 2.40 -16.11
N HIS A 226 -2.88 1.28 -16.56
CA HIS A 226 -3.10 0.76 -17.91
C HIS A 226 -4.53 0.21 -17.95
N GLY A 227 -5.48 1.12 -18.14
CA GLY A 227 -6.74 0.80 -18.78
C GLY A 227 -6.47 0.68 -20.26
N ASP A 228 -6.08 -0.51 -20.71
CA ASP A 228 -6.32 -0.96 -22.09
C ASP A 228 -6.22 -2.49 -22.14
N ILE A 229 -7.30 -3.16 -21.77
CA ILE A 229 -7.58 -4.56 -22.13
C ILE A 229 -9.05 -4.62 -22.49
N GLY A 230 -9.34 -4.18 -23.72
CA GLY A 230 -10.64 -4.27 -24.35
C GLY A 230 -10.51 -3.88 -25.82
N GLY A 231 -10.50 -4.88 -26.70
CA GLY A 231 -10.56 -4.62 -28.14
C GLY A 231 -9.93 -5.70 -28.98
N GLU A 232 -10.74 -6.70 -29.33
CA GLU A 232 -10.79 -7.29 -30.67
C GLU A 232 -9.59 -8.14 -31.14
N ASP A 233 -9.77 -9.45 -31.00
CA ASP A 233 -9.79 -10.43 -32.09
C ASP A 233 -9.17 -10.02 -33.44
N ALA A 234 -8.29 -10.91 -33.90
CA ALA A 234 -7.92 -11.21 -35.29
C ALA A 234 -7.14 -10.14 -36.08
N GLU A 235 -5.81 -10.21 -35.97
CA GLU A 235 -4.92 -9.86 -37.06
C GLU A 235 -5.05 -10.88 -38.21
N ASP A 236 -5.82 -10.53 -39.25
CA ASP A 236 -5.58 -11.01 -40.61
C ASP A 236 -4.91 -9.88 -41.41
N GLY A 237 -3.57 -9.85 -41.32
CA GLY A 237 -2.70 -8.91 -42.00
C GLY A 237 -2.20 -9.44 -43.34
N HIS A 238 -2.71 -8.84 -44.41
CA HIS A 238 -1.99 -8.49 -45.64
C HIS A 238 -1.30 -9.58 -46.49
N GLY A 239 -1.83 -9.71 -47.71
CA GLY A 239 -1.02 -9.28 -48.87
C GLY A 239 -0.70 -10.34 -49.91
N GLY A 240 -1.39 -10.27 -51.05
CA GLY A 240 -0.86 -10.80 -52.31
C GLY A 240 -1.94 -11.21 -53.32
N PRO A 241 -2.15 -10.45 -54.41
CA PRO A 241 -3.00 -10.90 -55.50
C PRO A 241 -2.16 -11.65 -56.55
N ARG A 242 -2.63 -12.80 -57.05
CA ARG A 242 -2.44 -13.33 -58.43
C ARG A 242 -2.62 -14.85 -58.50
N LYS A 243 -3.71 -15.30 -59.12
CA LYS A 243 -3.73 -16.02 -60.42
C LYS A 243 -5.05 -16.77 -60.64
N THR A 244 -5.73 -16.32 -61.68
CA THR A 244 -6.72 -16.99 -62.52
C THR A 244 -6.41 -18.46 -62.86
N ARG A 245 -7.46 -19.30 -62.85
CA ARG A 245 -7.83 -20.47 -63.69
C ARG A 245 -8.94 -21.18 -62.90
N GLY A 246 -10.19 -21.37 -63.32
CA GLY A 246 -10.75 -21.50 -64.65
C GLY A 246 -11.10 -22.97 -64.92
N TRP A 247 -12.39 -23.22 -65.21
CA TRP A 247 -12.99 -24.36 -65.93
C TRP A 247 -13.30 -25.62 -65.13
N GLY A 248 -14.57 -26.06 -65.23
CA GLY A 248 -15.06 -27.39 -64.84
C GLY A 248 -16.31 -27.33 -64.00
#